data_AF-A0A518LIJ1-F1
#
_entry.id   AF-A0A518LIJ1-F1
#
_cell.length_a   1.000
_cell.length_b   1.000
_cell.length_c   1.000
_cell.angle_alpha   90.00
_cell.angle_beta   90.00
_cell.angle_gamma   90.00
#
_symmetry.space_group_name_H-M   'P 1'
#
loop_
_entity.id
_entity.type
_entity.pdbx_description
1 polymer ?
#
loop_
_entity_poly.entity_id
_entity_poly.type
_entity_poly.pdbx_seq_one_letter_code
_entity_poly.pdbx_strand_id
1 'polypeptide(L)'
;MRVTTAHERKVLSRPSLRVEARWRTILFGIGDLVFLVAVGMIATLVMHGMHQLDWNFAVTCLVGMAAAMLVQMLMAFCAAPLLGSIETMTPSMVVGMVSPMSVCTLHMLGCESNCTVVLVLGAGFGMAMFILVTIYGAMVKRSLSQSYSVQ
;
A
#
# COMPACT_ATOMS: atom_id res chain seq x y z
N MET A 1 16.94 -40.97 11.79
CA MET A 1 15.78 -41.01 12.71
C MET A 1 16.05 -40.07 13.89
N ARG A 2 15.55 -38.83 13.86
CA ARG A 2 15.56 -37.93 15.02
C ARG A 2 14.14 -37.90 15.58
N VAL A 3 14.01 -38.45 16.79
CA VAL A 3 12.80 -38.41 17.60
C VAL A 3 12.63 -36.96 18.08
N THR A 4 11.79 -36.18 17.39
CA THR A 4 11.30 -34.90 17.92
C THR A 4 10.27 -35.20 18.99
N THR A 5 10.66 -34.92 20.23
CA THR A 5 9.92 -35.23 21.44
C THR A 5 8.59 -34.47 21.49
N ALA A 6 7.52 -35.15 21.92
CA ALA A 6 6.16 -34.63 22.05
C ALA A 6 6.02 -33.40 22.98
N HIS A 7 7.12 -32.95 23.60
CA HIS A 7 7.18 -31.82 24.52
C HIS A 7 7.16 -30.45 23.82
N GLU A 8 7.68 -30.34 22.59
CA GLU A 8 7.65 -29.07 21.84
C GLU A 8 6.26 -28.72 21.29
N ARG A 9 5.40 -29.72 21.03
CA ARG A 9 4.03 -29.47 20.56
C ARG A 9 3.12 -28.83 21.60
N LYS A 10 3.39 -29.01 22.90
CA LYS A 10 2.55 -28.44 23.98
C LYS A 10 2.82 -26.95 24.22
N VAL A 11 4.02 -26.46 23.92
CA VAL A 11 4.36 -25.03 24.07
C VAL A 11 3.68 -24.18 22.99
N LEU A 12 3.45 -24.74 21.79
CA LEU A 12 2.68 -24.11 20.70
C LEU A 12 1.14 -24.13 20.89
N SER A 13 0.63 -24.77 21.96
CA SER A 13 -0.80 -24.90 22.22
C SER A 13 -1.28 -24.03 23.38
N ARG A 14 -0.65 -22.88 23.63
CA ARG A 14 -1.23 -21.85 24.51
C ARG A 14 -2.15 -20.95 23.69
N PRO A 15 -3.47 -20.94 23.95
CA PRO A 15 -4.44 -20.13 23.20
C PRO A 15 -4.09 -18.63 23.25
N SER A 16 -3.44 -18.15 24.32
CA SER A 16 -3.00 -16.75 24.46
C SER A 16 -1.99 -16.31 23.39
N LEU A 17 -1.01 -17.16 23.02
CA LEU A 17 -0.01 -16.82 21.99
C LEU A 17 -0.62 -16.70 20.59
N ARG A 18 -1.69 -17.46 20.32
CA ARG A 18 -2.40 -17.42 19.03
C ARG A 18 -3.24 -16.15 18.88
N VAL A 19 -3.77 -15.63 19.99
CA VAL A 19 -4.55 -14.38 20.03
C VAL A 19 -3.63 -13.17 19.83
N GLU A 20 -2.50 -13.10 20.55
CA GLU A 20 -1.47 -12.05 20.39
C GLU A 20 -0.93 -11.97 18.96
N ALA A 21 -0.61 -13.13 18.35
CA ALA A 21 -0.17 -13.18 16.96
C ALA A 21 -1.23 -12.65 15.99
N ARG A 22 -2.51 -12.96 16.23
CA ARG A 22 -3.63 -12.50 15.40
C ARG A 22 -3.86 -11.00 15.52
N TRP A 23 -3.77 -10.43 16.72
CA TRP A 23 -3.89 -8.99 16.95
C TRP A 23 -2.77 -8.22 16.27
N ARG A 24 -1.52 -8.69 16.36
CA ARG A 24 -0.39 -8.08 15.66
C ARG A 24 -0.63 -8.04 14.15
N THR A 25 -1.08 -9.14 13.55
CA THR A 25 -1.40 -9.17 12.10
C THR A 25 -2.48 -8.16 11.72
N ILE A 26 -3.54 -8.03 12.53
CA ILE A 26 -4.62 -7.05 12.28
C ILE A 26 -4.08 -5.63 12.38
N LEU A 27 -3.30 -5.31 13.42
CA LEU A 27 -2.72 -3.98 13.60
C LEU A 27 -1.79 -3.59 12.44
N PHE A 28 -0.93 -4.52 12.00
CA PHE A 28 -0.08 -4.31 10.83
C PHE A 28 -0.90 -4.10 9.55
N GLY A 29 -1.96 -4.89 9.35
CA GLY A 29 -2.84 -4.72 8.19
C GLY A 29 -3.57 -3.37 8.17
N ILE A 30 -4.04 -2.89 9.33
CA ILE A 30 -4.65 -1.56 9.45
C ILE A 30 -3.61 -0.47 9.17
N GLY A 31 -2.40 -0.60 9.70
CA GLY A 31 -1.31 0.34 9.45
C GLY A 31 -0.96 0.44 7.97
N ASP A 32 -0.89 -0.69 7.27
CA ASP A 32 -0.60 -0.74 5.84
C ASP A 32 -1.73 -0.12 5.01
N LEU A 33 -3.00 -0.42 5.33
CA LEU A 33 -4.15 0.22 4.69
C LEU A 33 -4.11 1.75 4.83
N VAL A 34 -3.93 2.24 6.06
CA VAL A 34 -3.90 3.69 6.34
C VAL A 34 -2.72 4.33 5.60
N PHE A 35 -1.56 3.66 5.59
CA PHE A 35 -0.38 4.14 4.89
C PHE A 35 -0.61 4.24 3.38
N LEU A 36 -1.12 3.19 2.72
CA LEU A 36 -1.39 3.20 1.29
C LEU A 36 -2.42 4.27 0.90
N VAL A 37 -3.48 4.42 1.69
CA VAL A 37 -4.49 5.45 1.49
C VAL A 37 -3.90 6.85 1.63
N ALA A 38 -3.09 7.09 2.67
CA ALA A 38 -2.43 8.36 2.88
C ALA A 38 -1.45 8.71 1.75
N VAL A 39 -0.62 7.75 1.31
CA VAL A 39 0.30 7.92 0.19
C VAL A 39 -0.46 8.27 -1.09
N GLY A 40 -1.54 7.54 -1.39
CA GLY A 40 -2.41 7.83 -2.52
C GLY A 40 -2.99 9.24 -2.47
N MET A 41 -3.63 9.62 -1.36
CA MET A 41 -4.21 10.95 -1.20
C MET A 41 -3.17 12.06 -1.38
N ILE A 42 -2.02 11.97 -0.69
CA ILE A 42 -1.01 13.02 -0.67
C ILE A 42 -0.34 13.16 -2.04
N ALA A 43 0.07 12.05 -2.66
CA ALA A 43 0.70 12.09 -3.98
C ALA A 43 -0.23 12.73 -5.03
N THR A 44 -1.52 12.40 -4.97
CA THR A 44 -2.51 12.92 -5.92
C THR A 44 -2.82 14.40 -5.65
N LEU A 45 -2.85 14.81 -4.38
CA LEU A 45 -3.08 16.20 -3.99
C LEU A 45 -1.90 17.10 -4.38
N VAL A 46 -0.66 16.62 -4.25
CA VAL A 46 0.54 17.32 -4.73
C VAL A 46 0.45 17.56 -6.22
N MET A 47 0.08 16.54 -7.00
CA MET A 47 -0.08 16.66 -8.45
C MET A 47 -1.18 17.66 -8.82
N HIS A 48 -2.33 17.60 -8.14
CA HIS A 48 -3.41 18.55 -8.35
C HIS A 48 -2.99 19.99 -8.03
N GLY A 49 -2.27 20.19 -6.92
CA GLY A 49 -1.73 21.50 -6.55
C GLY A 49 -0.79 22.07 -7.62
N MET A 50 0.03 21.22 -8.27
CA MET A 50 0.92 21.66 -9.34
C MET A 50 0.17 22.08 -10.61
N HIS A 51 -1.00 21.49 -10.88
CA HIS A 51 -1.86 21.94 -11.96
C HIS A 51 -2.52 23.30 -11.70
N GLN A 52 -2.74 23.67 -10.44
CA GLN A 52 -3.29 24.99 -10.07
C GLN A 52 -2.29 26.15 -10.24
N LEU A 53 -1.01 25.88 -10.52
CA LEU A 53 -0.01 26.94 -10.72
C LEU A 53 -0.07 27.58 -12.13
N ASP A 54 -0.97 27.13 -13.02
CA ASP A 54 -1.16 27.62 -14.39
C ASP A 54 0.14 27.69 -15.23
N TRP A 55 1.16 26.90 -14.88
CA TRP A 55 2.37 26.78 -15.70
C TRP A 55 2.10 25.96 -16.95
N ASN A 56 3.06 26.00 -17.89
CA ASN A 56 3.06 25.12 -19.06
C ASN A 56 2.82 23.67 -18.64
N PHE A 57 1.86 23.00 -19.30
CA PHE A 57 1.42 21.65 -18.95
C PHE A 57 2.58 20.63 -18.85
N ALA A 58 3.55 20.71 -19.77
CA ALA A 58 4.73 19.84 -19.74
C ALA A 58 5.57 20.07 -18.47
N VAL A 59 5.68 21.31 -18.01
CA VAL A 59 6.44 21.67 -16.80
C VAL A 59 5.67 21.26 -15.54
N THR A 60 4.36 21.50 -15.48
CA THR A 60 3.52 21.08 -14.33
C THR A 60 3.50 19.57 -14.18
N CYS A 61 3.36 18.81 -15.27
CA CYS A 61 3.32 17.36 -15.18
C CYS A 61 4.72 16.79 -14.86
N LEU A 62 5.83 17.38 -15.35
CA LEU A 62 7.20 16.96 -14.96
C LEU A 62 7.50 17.26 -13.47
N VAL A 63 7.27 18.50 -13.05
CA VAL A 63 7.55 18.95 -11.68
C VAL A 63 6.60 18.30 -10.69
N GLY A 64 5.33 18.14 -11.04
CA GLY A 64 4.33 17.47 -10.21
C GLY A 64 4.63 15.99 -10.01
N MET A 65 5.08 15.29 -11.04
CA MET A 65 5.55 13.91 -10.89
C MET A 65 6.80 13.81 -10.02
N ALA A 66 7.79 14.69 -10.22
CA ALA A 66 8.99 14.72 -9.40
C ALA A 66 8.66 15.00 -7.91
N ALA A 67 7.77 15.97 -7.66
CA ALA A 67 7.32 16.31 -6.32
C ALA A 67 6.53 15.17 -5.67
N ALA A 68 5.59 14.56 -6.39
CA ALA A 68 4.81 13.43 -5.91
C ALA A 68 5.71 12.23 -5.56
N MET A 69 6.69 11.92 -6.41
CA MET A 69 7.68 10.87 -6.15
C MET A 69 8.56 11.17 -4.94
N LEU A 70 8.99 12.43 -4.78
CA LEU A 70 9.81 12.83 -3.62
C LEU A 70 9.02 12.68 -2.32
N VAL A 71 7.78 13.16 -2.28
CA VAL A 71 6.89 13.04 -1.11
C VAL A 71 6.59 11.58 -0.80
N GLN A 72 6.32 10.77 -1.81
CA GLN A 72 6.14 9.33 -1.67
C GLN A 72 7.39 8.64 -1.13
N MET A 73 8.58 8.99 -1.61
CA MET A 73 9.85 8.45 -1.10
C MET A 73 10.05 8.79 0.38
N LEU A 74 9.76 10.04 0.78
CA LEU A 74 9.84 10.45 2.17
C LEU A 74 8.85 9.69 3.06
N MET A 75 7.61 9.51 2.59
CA MET A 75 6.61 8.70 3.29
C MET A 75 7.07 7.25 3.42
N ALA A 76 7.60 6.65 2.36
CA ALA A 76 8.13 5.29 2.38
C ALA A 76 9.34 5.15 3.32
N PHE A 77 10.21 6.16 3.38
CA PHE A 77 11.35 6.19 4.30
C PHE A 77 10.90 6.29 5.77
N CYS A 78 9.91 7.14 6.05
CA CYS A 78 9.30 7.24 7.38
C CYS A 78 8.58 5.95 7.80
N ALA A 79 7.96 5.24 6.85
CA ALA A 79 7.23 4.00 7.09
C ALA A 79 8.11 2.76 7.19
N ALA A 80 9.32 2.77 6.60
CA ALA A 80 10.26 1.65 6.63
C ALA A 80 10.56 1.10 8.04
N PRO A 81 10.88 1.92 9.07
CA PRO A 81 11.10 1.42 10.42
C PRO A 81 9.82 0.97 11.14
N LEU A 82 8.66 1.48 10.72
CA LEU A 82 7.36 1.22 11.36
C LEU A 82 6.72 -0.09 10.87
N LEU A 83 6.77 -0.36 9.56
CA LEU A 83 6.15 -1.53 8.97
C LEU A 83 7.12 -2.71 8.81
N GLY A 84 8.44 -2.48 8.87
CA GLY A 84 9.46 -3.53 8.90
C GLY A 84 9.41 -4.50 7.71
N SER A 85 8.66 -4.18 6.66
CA SER A 85 8.32 -5.11 5.59
C SER A 85 8.74 -4.54 4.24
N ILE A 86 9.62 -5.27 3.57
CA ILE A 86 9.98 -5.04 2.17
C ILE A 86 8.74 -5.24 1.27
N GLU A 87 7.73 -6.01 1.72
CA GLU A 87 6.51 -6.26 0.94
C GLU A 87 5.61 -5.03 0.79
N THR A 88 5.67 -4.04 1.69
CA THR A 88 4.79 -2.84 1.63
C THR A 88 5.41 -1.70 0.81
N MET A 89 6.70 -1.80 0.47
CA MET A 89 7.36 -0.83 -0.42
C MET A 89 6.89 -0.95 -1.87
N THR A 90 6.70 -2.17 -2.37
CA THR A 90 6.24 -2.40 -3.75
C THR A 90 4.84 -1.84 -4.02
N PRO A 91 3.79 -2.12 -3.22
CA PRO A 91 2.47 -1.59 -3.49
C PRO A 91 2.38 -0.08 -3.28
N SER A 92 3.12 0.48 -2.32
CA SER A 92 3.17 1.94 -2.16
C SER A 92 3.84 2.61 -3.35
N MET A 93 4.89 2.02 -3.95
CA MET A 93 5.51 2.49 -5.19
C MET A 93 4.49 2.59 -6.34
N VAL A 94 3.72 1.51 -6.54
CA VAL A 94 2.69 1.43 -7.58
C VAL A 94 1.61 2.49 -7.37
N VAL A 95 1.08 2.63 -6.14
CA VAL A 95 0.02 3.61 -5.83
C VAL A 95 0.48 5.03 -6.11
N GLY A 96 1.68 5.41 -5.67
CA GLY A 96 2.17 6.77 -5.90
C GLY A 96 2.63 7.07 -7.33
N MET A 97 2.74 6.06 -8.20
CA MET A 97 2.88 6.30 -9.65
C MET A 97 1.53 6.38 -10.36
N VAL A 98 0.63 5.42 -10.10
CA VAL A 98 -0.65 5.29 -10.80
C VAL A 98 -1.62 6.41 -10.41
N SER A 99 -1.64 6.80 -9.13
CA SER A 99 -2.60 7.77 -8.63
C SER A 99 -2.37 9.19 -9.18
N PRO A 100 -1.16 9.78 -9.13
CA PRO A 100 -0.91 11.09 -9.75
C PRO A 100 -1.12 11.10 -11.26
N MET A 101 -0.75 10.02 -11.95
CA MET A 101 -0.97 9.87 -13.40
C MET A 101 -2.44 9.93 -13.77
N SER A 102 -3.32 9.32 -12.96
CA SER A 102 -4.78 9.38 -13.17
C SER A 102 -5.34 10.81 -13.08
N VAL A 103 -4.72 11.68 -12.28
CA VAL A 103 -5.12 13.09 -12.20
C VAL A 103 -4.51 13.92 -13.32
N CYS A 104 -3.28 13.65 -13.74
CA CYS A 104 -2.73 14.32 -14.94
C CYS A 104 -3.59 13.96 -16.18
N THR A 105 -4.10 12.73 -16.30
CA THR A 105 -5.00 12.35 -17.41
C THR A 105 -6.38 13.00 -17.30
N LEU A 106 -6.98 13.07 -16.11
CA LEU A 106 -8.25 13.81 -15.90
C LEU A 106 -8.11 15.28 -16.26
N HIS A 107 -6.98 15.90 -15.91
CA HIS A 107 -6.69 17.28 -16.29
C HIS A 107 -6.54 17.43 -17.81
N MET A 108 -5.93 16.46 -18.49
CA MET A 108 -5.83 16.44 -19.96
C MET A 108 -7.17 16.30 -20.67
N LEU A 109 -8.15 15.63 -20.04
CA LEU A 109 -9.50 15.53 -20.56
C LEU A 109 -10.34 16.80 -20.33
N GLY A 110 -9.77 17.82 -19.68
CA GLY A 110 -10.47 19.06 -19.35
C GLY A 110 -11.46 18.91 -18.19
N CYS A 111 -11.36 17.84 -17.40
CA CYS A 111 -12.19 17.67 -16.22
C CYS A 111 -11.64 18.51 -15.06
N GLU A 112 -12.32 19.62 -14.75
CA GLU A 112 -12.06 20.40 -13.55
C GLU A 112 -12.26 19.51 -12.31
N SER A 113 -11.13 19.12 -11.71
CA SER A 113 -11.11 18.17 -10.61
C SER A 113 -11.13 18.94 -9.30
N ASN A 114 -12.23 18.89 -8.55
CA ASN A 114 -12.27 19.45 -7.20
C ASN A 114 -11.35 18.68 -6.24
N CYS A 115 -10.79 19.34 -5.21
CA CYS A 115 -9.93 18.70 -4.20
C CYS A 115 -10.55 17.43 -3.60
N THR A 116 -11.87 17.42 -3.38
CA THR A 116 -12.60 16.24 -2.88
C THR A 116 -12.51 15.04 -3.83
N VAL A 117 -12.64 15.27 -5.14
CA VAL A 117 -12.58 14.21 -6.16
C VAL A 117 -11.17 13.62 -6.21
N VAL A 118 -10.16 14.49 -6.16
CA VAL A 118 -8.74 14.10 -6.12
C VAL A 118 -8.41 13.27 -4.89
N LEU A 119 -8.91 13.66 -3.71
CA LEU A 119 -8.73 12.91 -2.47
C LEU A 119 -9.43 11.54 -2.53
N VAL A 120 -10.66 11.48 -3.02
CA VAL A 120 -11.41 10.23 -3.17
C VAL A 120 -10.72 9.29 -4.16
N LEU A 121 -10.19 9.82 -5.28
CA LEU A 121 -9.39 9.04 -6.22
C LEU A 121 -8.14 8.48 -5.56
N GLY A 122 -7.36 9.32 -4.89
CA GLY A 122 -6.15 8.89 -4.18
C GLY A 122 -6.42 7.84 -3.11
N ALA A 123 -7.47 8.03 -2.31
CA ALA A 123 -7.90 7.05 -1.32
C ALA A 123 -8.39 5.76 -1.98
N GLY A 124 -9.11 5.86 -3.09
CA GLY A 124 -9.59 4.72 -3.89
C GLY A 124 -8.44 3.86 -4.41
N PHE A 125 -7.40 4.47 -4.97
CA PHE A 125 -6.21 3.74 -5.43
C PHE A 125 -5.47 3.04 -4.28
N GLY A 126 -5.30 3.72 -3.14
CA GLY A 126 -4.70 3.13 -1.94
C GLY A 126 -5.49 1.94 -1.41
N MET A 127 -6.82 2.06 -1.29
CA MET A 127 -7.70 0.97 -0.86
C MET A 127 -7.70 -0.20 -1.86
N ALA A 128 -7.80 0.09 -3.15
CA ALA A 128 -7.79 -0.93 -4.20
C ALA A 128 -6.50 -1.74 -4.16
N MET A 129 -5.34 -1.09 -4.00
CA MET A 129 -4.06 -1.78 -3.92
C MET A 129 -3.94 -2.64 -2.66
N PHE A 130 -4.41 -2.16 -1.51
CA PHE A 130 -4.45 -2.96 -0.28
C PHE A 130 -5.30 -4.23 -0.45
N ILE A 131 -6.47 -4.11 -1.10
CA ILE A 131 -7.35 -5.25 -1.39
C ILE A 131 -6.64 -6.25 -2.31
N LEU A 132 -5.98 -5.77 -3.37
CA LEU A 132 -5.25 -6.63 -4.30
C LEU A 132 -4.14 -7.43 -3.60
N VAL A 133 -3.32 -6.77 -2.77
CA VAL A 133 -2.24 -7.43 -2.02
C VAL A 133 -2.81 -8.45 -1.02
N THR A 134 -3.89 -8.10 -0.33
CA THR A 134 -4.55 -9.00 0.64
C THR A 134 -5.11 -10.25 -0.04
N ILE A 135 -5.79 -10.10 -1.17
CA ILE A 135 -6.33 -11.21 -1.95
C ILE A 135 -5.19 -12.08 -2.50
N TYR A 136 -4.15 -11.46 -3.06
CA TYR A 136 -3.00 -12.17 -3.59
C TYR A 136 -2.30 -13.01 -2.51
N GLY A 137 -2.04 -12.44 -1.33
CA GLY A 137 -1.46 -13.17 -0.20
C GLY A 137 -2.34 -14.33 0.27
N ALA A 138 -3.66 -14.15 0.30
CA ALA A 138 -4.60 -15.22 0.65
C ALA A 138 -4.60 -16.36 -0.39
N MET A 139 -4.51 -16.03 -1.68
CA MET A 139 -4.42 -17.00 -2.77
C MET A 139 -3.13 -17.82 -2.69
N VAL A 140 -1.98 -17.16 -2.58
CA VAL A 140 -0.68 -17.84 -2.50
C VAL A 140 -0.63 -18.79 -1.31
N LYS A 141 -1.13 -18.36 -0.15
CA LYS A 141 -1.20 -19.20 1.04
C LYS A 141 -2.06 -20.46 0.83
N ARG A 142 -3.19 -20.33 0.13
CA ARG A 142 -4.05 -21.48 -0.23
C ARG A 142 -3.32 -22.44 -1.16
N SER A 143 -2.70 -21.93 -2.23
CA SER A 143 -1.94 -22.74 -3.18
C SER A 143 -0.80 -23.51 -2.51
N LEU A 144 -0.01 -22.86 -1.66
CA LEU A 144 1.08 -23.50 -0.93
C LEU A 144 0.60 -24.59 0.02
N SER A 145 -0.52 -24.38 0.72
CA SER A 145 -1.09 -25.40 1.62
C SER A 145 -1.55 -26.64 0.86
N GLN A 146 -2.05 -26.46 -0.37
CA GLN A 146 -2.48 -27.55 -1.22
C GLN A 146 -1.30 -28.33 -1.81
N SER A 147 -0.20 -27.66 -2.18
CA SER A 147 1.02 -28.35 -2.63
C SER A 147 1.66 -29.20 -1.53
N TYR A 148 1.63 -28.75 -0.27
CA TYR A 148 2.17 -29.51 0.86
C TYR A 148 1.33 -30.72 1.29
N SER A 149 0.03 -30.76 0.96
CA SER A 149 -0.84 -31.90 1.31
C SER A 149 -0.77 -33.08 0.34
N VAL A 150 -0.03 -32.94 -0.77
CA VAL A 150 0.09 -33.94 -1.84
C VAL A 150 1.44 -34.70 -1.75
N GLN A 151 2.27 -34.39 -0.74
CA GLN A 151 3.57 -35.00 -0.48
C GLN A 151 3.56 -35.78 0.84
#